data_AF-A0A2E9MLI8-F1
#
_entry.id   AF-A0A2E9MLI8-F1
#
_cell.length_a   1.000
_cell.length_b   1.000
_cell.length_c   1.000
_cell.angle_alpha   90.00
_cell.angle_beta   90.00
_cell.angle_gamma   90.00
#
_symmetry.space_group_name_H-M   'P 1'
#
loop_
_entity.id
_entity.type
_entity.pdbx_description
1 polymer ?
#
loop_
_entity_poly.entity_id
_entity_poly.type
_entity_poly.pdbx_seq_one_letter_code
_entity_poly.pdbx_strand_id
1 'polypeptide(L)'
;MSPYVQVRADLCHLPLTDQCADIVHCSHVLEHVPDDRAAMAELVRVLRPDGWGLIQVPVWSEDPTFEDASITDPSERKRVYGQDVVDRLRSVGLTVDVIPAAQFLSTQECERHAI
;
A
#
# COMPACT_ATOMS: atom_id res chain seq x y z
N MET A 1 -13.04 17.49 -7.85
CA MET A 1 -12.94 16.02 -7.68
C MET A 1 -12.87 15.40 -9.05
N SER A 2 -12.06 14.36 -9.27
CA SER A 2 -11.93 13.73 -10.59
C SER A 2 -13.28 13.15 -11.05
N PRO A 3 -13.67 13.29 -12.33
CA PRO A 3 -14.94 12.76 -12.85
C PRO A 3 -14.99 11.23 -12.86
N TYR A 4 -13.85 10.56 -12.63
CA TYR A 4 -13.73 9.11 -12.55
C TYR A 4 -13.97 8.57 -11.13
N VAL A 5 -14.09 9.44 -10.12
CA VAL A 5 -14.35 9.02 -8.74
C VAL A 5 -15.82 8.62 -8.59
N GLN A 6 -16.07 7.33 -8.36
CA GLN A 6 -17.41 6.81 -8.11
C GLN A 6 -17.79 6.86 -6.63
N VAL A 7 -16.80 6.70 -5.74
CA VAL A 7 -17.00 6.61 -4.29
C VAL A 7 -15.93 7.43 -3.59
N ARG A 8 -16.33 8.22 -2.59
CA ARG A 8 -15.41 8.88 -1.64
C ARG A 8 -15.57 8.21 -0.28
N ALA A 9 -14.51 7.57 0.19
CA ALA A 9 -14.54 6.78 1.43
C ALA A 9 -13.20 6.83 2.16
N ASP A 10 -13.23 6.42 3.43
CA ASP A 10 -12.06 6.06 4.21
C ASP A 10 -11.62 4.64 3.80
N LEU A 11 -10.33 4.45 3.54
CA LEU A 11 -9.79 3.16 3.12
C LEU A 11 -9.88 2.11 4.24
N CYS A 12 -9.85 2.54 5.51
CA CYS A 12 -10.05 1.63 6.63
C CYS A 12 -11.52 1.18 6.79
N HIS A 13 -12.45 1.77 6.03
CA HIS A 13 -13.88 1.50 6.11
C HIS A 13 -14.56 1.70 4.73
N LEU A 14 -14.30 0.80 3.79
CA LEU A 14 -14.82 0.91 2.44
C LEU A 14 -16.33 0.57 2.39
N PRO A 15 -17.17 1.42 1.78
CA PRO A 15 -18.59 1.15 1.58
C PRO A 15 -18.82 0.23 0.38
N LEU A 16 -18.05 -0.84 0.31
CA LEU A 16 -18.08 -1.87 -0.73
C LEU A 16 -18.42 -3.20 -0.06
N THR A 17 -19.14 -4.06 -0.76
CA THR A 17 -19.44 -5.41 -0.28
C THR A 17 -18.21 -6.29 -0.36
N ASP A 18 -18.17 -7.34 0.45
CA ASP A 18 -17.11 -8.33 0.42
C ASP A 18 -17.00 -8.98 -0.97
N GLN A 19 -15.77 -9.32 -1.37
CA GLN A 19 -15.46 -10.10 -2.59
C GLN A 19 -16.11 -9.53 -3.86
N CYS A 20 -16.16 -8.20 -3.99
CA CYS A 20 -16.77 -7.52 -5.11
C CYS A 20 -15.78 -7.15 -6.23
N ALA A 21 -14.48 -7.14 -5.93
CA ALA A 21 -13.43 -6.68 -6.84
C ALA A 21 -12.58 -7.86 -7.34
N ASP A 22 -12.40 -7.92 -8.65
CA ASP A 22 -11.44 -8.84 -9.28
C ASP A 22 -10.00 -8.31 -9.17
N ILE A 23 -9.85 -6.97 -9.19
CA ILE A 23 -8.56 -6.28 -9.13
C ILE A 23 -8.66 -5.11 -8.15
N VAL A 24 -7.65 -4.98 -7.29
CA VAL A 24 -7.41 -3.79 -6.47
C VAL A 24 -6.12 -3.11 -6.93
N HIS A 25 -6.14 -1.80 -7.12
CA HIS A 25 -4.93 -1.00 -7.33
C HIS A 25 -4.84 0.07 -6.25
N CYS A 26 -3.81 -0.04 -5.41
CA CYS A 26 -3.55 0.88 -4.31
C CYS A 26 -2.17 1.49 -4.50
N SER A 27 -2.11 2.74 -4.96
CA SER A 27 -0.86 3.40 -5.35
C SER A 27 -0.59 4.60 -4.46
N HIS A 28 0.51 4.55 -3.70
CA HIS A 28 0.97 5.61 -2.81
C HIS A 28 -0.07 6.05 -1.77
N VAL A 29 -0.79 5.09 -1.20
CA VAL A 29 -1.84 5.36 -0.19
C VAL A 29 -1.46 4.83 1.18
N LEU A 30 -0.99 3.58 1.31
CA LEU A 30 -0.83 2.92 2.61
C LEU A 30 0.18 3.64 3.53
N GLU A 31 1.22 4.25 2.98
CA GLU A 31 2.20 5.04 3.74
C GLU A 31 1.56 6.25 4.44
N HIS A 32 0.37 6.67 4.01
CA HIS A 32 -0.39 7.76 4.59
C HIS A 32 -1.44 7.32 5.61
N VAL A 33 -1.74 6.02 5.72
CA VAL A 33 -2.83 5.50 6.57
C VAL A 33 -2.35 5.15 7.98
N PRO A 34 -2.81 5.83 9.04
CA PRO A 34 -2.44 5.58 10.45
C PRO A 34 -2.47 4.10 10.85
N ASP A 35 -3.55 3.42 10.49
CA ASP A 35 -3.74 1.98 10.66
C ASP A 35 -3.80 1.32 9.27
N ASP A 36 -2.62 1.17 8.68
CA ASP A 36 -2.46 0.58 7.36
C ASP A 36 -2.92 -0.89 7.34
N ARG A 37 -2.86 -1.61 8.47
CA ARG A 37 -3.37 -2.97 8.61
C ARG A 37 -4.88 -3.03 8.46
N ALA A 38 -5.62 -2.10 9.05
CA ALA A 38 -7.06 -1.99 8.82
C ALA A 38 -7.37 -1.72 7.35
N ALA A 39 -6.62 -0.82 6.70
CA ALA A 39 -6.75 -0.59 5.26
C ALA A 39 -6.42 -1.85 4.43
N MET A 40 -5.33 -2.55 4.74
CA MET A 40 -4.97 -3.80 4.06
C MET A 40 -6.05 -4.88 4.23
N ALA A 41 -6.64 -4.99 5.43
CA ALA A 41 -7.74 -5.92 5.69
C ALA A 41 -8.98 -5.58 4.84
N GLU A 42 -9.31 -4.29 4.68
CA GLU A 42 -10.39 -3.86 3.77
C GLU A 42 -10.08 -4.19 2.31
N LEU A 43 -8.82 -4.01 1.86
CA LEU A 43 -8.41 -4.40 0.52
C LEU A 43 -8.59 -5.91 0.28
N VAL A 44 -8.24 -6.74 1.27
CA VAL A 44 -8.46 -8.20 1.22
C VAL A 44 -9.95 -8.53 1.23
N ARG A 45 -10.74 -7.87 2.09
CA ARG A 45 -12.18 -8.11 2.20
C ARG A 45 -12.91 -7.88 0.88
N VAL A 46 -12.57 -6.80 0.15
CA VAL A 46 -13.22 -6.48 -1.12
C VAL A 46 -12.70 -7.31 -2.29
N LEU A 47 -11.50 -7.88 -2.19
CA LEU A 47 -10.95 -8.78 -3.21
C LEU A 47 -11.71 -10.12 -3.22
N ARG A 48 -11.99 -10.61 -4.43
CA ARG A 48 -12.46 -11.98 -4.64
C ARG A 48 -11.38 -13.00 -4.27
N PRO A 49 -11.76 -14.25 -3.94
CA PRO A 49 -10.79 -15.32 -3.66
C PRO A 49 -9.72 -15.51 -4.74
N ASP A 50 -10.10 -15.34 -6.01
CA ASP A 50 -9.19 -15.45 -7.17
C ASP A 50 -8.75 -14.08 -7.72
N GLY A 51 -9.04 -13.00 -7.00
CA GLY A 51 -8.66 -11.64 -7.36
C GLY A 51 -7.21 -11.34 -6.99
N TRP A 52 -6.67 -10.24 -7.51
CA TRP A 52 -5.30 -9.82 -7.22
C TRP A 52 -5.18 -8.31 -6.98
N GLY A 53 -4.16 -7.93 -6.22
CA GLY A 53 -3.86 -6.54 -5.88
C GLY A 53 -2.54 -6.06 -6.46
N LEU A 54 -2.52 -4.86 -7.04
CA LEU A 54 -1.30 -4.10 -7.30
C LEU A 54 -1.14 -3.05 -6.20
N ILE A 55 -0.20 -3.27 -5.29
CA ILE A 55 0.09 -2.38 -4.18
C ILE A 55 1.44 -1.71 -4.44
N GLN A 56 1.41 -0.39 -4.65
CA GLN A 56 2.61 0.40 -4.85
C GLN A 56 2.80 1.28 -3.63
N VAL A 57 3.88 1.03 -2.92
CA VAL A 57 4.30 1.82 -1.77
C VAL A 57 5.79 2.08 -1.89
N PRO A 58 6.24 3.27 -1.50
CA PRO A 58 7.64 3.55 -1.33
C PRO A 58 8.13 2.88 -0.04
N VAL A 59 9.30 2.27 -0.12
CA VAL A 59 9.99 1.70 1.03
C VAL A 59 11.23 2.56 1.28
N TRP A 60 11.19 3.38 2.33
CA TRP A 60 12.25 4.37 2.60
C TRP A 60 13.15 4.00 3.78
N SER A 61 12.77 3.00 4.56
CA SER A 61 13.52 2.54 5.73
C SER A 61 13.94 1.08 5.55
N GLU A 62 15.18 0.75 5.93
CA GLU A 62 15.64 -0.63 6.11
C GLU A 62 15.09 -1.26 7.39
N ASP A 63 14.69 -0.43 8.36
CA ASP A 63 14.02 -0.84 9.59
C ASP A 63 12.51 -1.07 9.38
N PRO A 64 11.86 -1.92 10.20
CA PRO A 64 10.41 -2.10 10.19
C PRO A 64 9.63 -0.80 10.38
N THR A 65 8.40 -0.75 9.88
CA THR A 65 7.52 0.40 9.97
C THR A 65 7.28 0.79 11.42
N PHE A 66 7.60 2.04 11.76
CA PHE A 66 7.39 2.57 13.09
C PHE A 66 5.99 3.18 13.20
N GLU A 67 5.12 2.53 13.99
CA GLU A 67 3.76 2.98 14.24
C GLU A 67 3.71 3.90 15.46
N ASP A 68 3.61 5.21 15.24
CA ASP A 68 3.42 6.20 16.30
C ASP A 68 2.31 7.18 15.92
N ALA A 69 1.20 7.13 16.67
CA ALA A 69 0.02 7.97 16.46
C ALA A 69 0.27 9.46 16.73
N SER A 70 1.38 9.82 17.39
CA SER A 70 1.80 11.21 17.57
C SER A 70 2.47 11.81 16.34
N ILE A 71 2.89 10.99 15.37
CA ILE A 71 3.40 11.45 14.06
C ILE A 71 2.19 11.87 13.22
N THR A 72 1.84 13.14 13.29
CA THR A 72 0.74 13.71 12.50
C THR A 72 1.21 14.34 11.18
N ASP A 73 2.51 14.52 11.01
CA ASP A 73 3.08 15.09 9.78
C ASP A 73 3.15 14.03 8.67
N PRO A 74 2.52 14.26 7.51
CA PRO A 74 2.50 13.28 6.41
C PRO A 74 3.87 12.96 5.81
N SER A 75 4.85 13.87 5.91
CA SER A 75 6.21 13.65 5.38
C SER A 75 7.08 12.84 6.33
N GLU A 76 6.88 13.01 7.64
CA GLU A 76 7.53 12.17 8.66
C GLU A 76 6.98 10.75 8.64
N ARG A 77 5.67 10.59 8.45
CA ARG A 77 5.03 9.27 8.39
C ARG A 77 5.50 8.41 7.22
N LYS A 78 5.80 9.08 6.10
CA LYS A 78 6.47 8.47 4.95
C LYS A 78 7.81 7.87 5.33
N ARG A 79 8.69 8.65 5.97
CA ARG A 79 10.07 8.24 6.29
C ARG A 79 10.17 6.98 7.14
N VAL A 80 9.15 6.70 7.94
CA VAL A 80 9.12 5.53 8.83
C VAL A 80 8.42 4.31 8.22
N TYR A 81 8.00 4.35 6.95
CA TYR A 81 7.38 3.21 6.27
C TYR A 81 8.45 2.26 5.71
N GLY A 82 8.49 1.06 6.26
CA GLY A 82 9.61 0.12 6.15
C GLY A 82 9.33 -1.12 5.31
N GLN A 83 10.35 -1.96 5.19
CA GLN A 83 10.31 -3.21 4.41
C GLN A 83 9.31 -4.25 4.96
N ASP A 84 8.87 -4.11 6.21
CA ASP A 84 7.91 -5.00 6.86
C ASP A 84 6.51 -4.93 6.24
N VAL A 85 6.24 -3.98 5.32
CA VAL A 85 4.99 -3.95 4.53
C VAL A 85 4.68 -5.28 3.86
N VAL A 86 5.69 -6.01 3.40
CA VAL A 86 5.52 -7.34 2.78
C VAL A 86 4.95 -8.33 3.79
N ASP A 87 5.49 -8.34 5.01
CA ASP A 87 5.03 -9.24 6.07
C ASP A 87 3.67 -8.80 6.63
N ARG A 88 3.39 -7.49 6.67
CA ARG A 88 2.06 -6.94 6.99
C ARG A 88 1.00 -7.43 6.01
N LEU A 89 1.26 -7.32 4.71
CA LEU A 89 0.36 -7.80 3.65
C LEU A 89 0.14 -9.32 3.76
N ARG A 90 1.20 -10.08 4.04
CA ARG A 90 1.07 -11.53 4.29
C ARG A 90 0.23 -11.83 5.53
N SER A 91 0.37 -11.04 6.59
CA SER A 91 -0.37 -11.25 7.84
C SER A 91 -1.90 -11.08 7.69
N VAL A 92 -2.36 -10.32 6.69
CA VAL A 92 -3.79 -10.18 6.37
C VAL A 92 -4.31 -11.21 5.37
N GLY A 93 -3.49 -12.21 5.00
CA GLY A 93 -3.90 -13.34 4.17
C GLY A 93 -3.55 -13.23 2.69
N LEU A 94 -2.71 -12.26 2.29
CA LEU A 94 -2.22 -12.18 0.91
C LEU A 94 -0.97 -13.04 0.69
N THR A 95 -0.92 -13.71 -0.45
CA THR A 95 0.36 -14.12 -1.03
C THR A 95 0.98 -12.92 -1.73
N VAL A 96 2.25 -12.61 -1.45
CA VAL A 96 2.90 -11.37 -1.90
C VAL A 96 4.16 -11.69 -2.69
N ASP A 97 4.15 -11.27 -3.95
CA ASP A 97 5.32 -11.18 -4.81
C ASP A 97 5.84 -9.75 -4.83
N VAL A 98 7.14 -9.57 -4.58
CA VAL A 98 7.78 -8.25 -4.59
C VAL A 98 8.43 -8.03 -5.94
N ILE A 99 8.09 -6.92 -6.58
CA ILE A 99 8.69 -6.51 -7.84
C ILE A 99 9.43 -5.17 -7.63
N PRO A 100 10.76 -5.19 -7.48
CA PRO A 100 11.54 -3.96 -7.29
C PRO A 100 11.43 -3.04 -8.49
N ALA A 101 11.28 -1.73 -8.27
CA ALA A 101 11.27 -0.74 -9.35
C ALA A 101 12.55 -0.78 -10.21
N ALA A 102 13.69 -1.11 -9.58
CA ALA A 102 14.97 -1.30 -10.26
C ALA A 102 14.96 -2.41 -11.33
N GLN A 103 14.00 -3.36 -11.28
CA GLN A 103 13.85 -4.39 -12.33
C GLN A 103 13.39 -3.79 -13.67
N PHE A 104 12.76 -2.63 -13.64
CA PHE A 104 12.20 -1.97 -14.82
C PHE A 104 13.08 -0.85 -15.38
N LEU A 105 14.22 -0.58 -14.74
CA LEU A 105 15.09 0.56 -15.04
C LEU A 105 16.51 0.08 -15.34
N SER A 106 17.22 0.81 -16.19
CA SER A 106 18.66 0.64 -16.31
C SER A 106 19.38 1.16 -15.05
N THR A 107 20.60 0.69 -14.80
CA THR A 107 21.43 1.19 -13.68
C THR A 107 21.55 2.71 -13.68
N GLN A 108 21.75 3.30 -14.86
CA GLN A 108 21.86 4.74 -15.03
C GLN A 108 20.56 5.49 -14.68
N GLU A 109 19.40 4.86 -14.89
CA GLU A 109 18.11 5.43 -14.50
C GLU A 109 17.84 5.29 -13.01
N CYS A 110 18.24 4.18 -12.38
CA CYS A 110 18.19 4.04 -10.93
C CYS A 110 19.05 5.10 -10.24
N GLU A 111 20.31 5.28 -10.69
CA GLU A 111 21.21 6.32 -10.17
C GLU A 111 20.64 7.73 -10.34
N ARG A 112 20.05 8.02 -11.51
CA ARG A 112 19.46 9.34 -11.81
C ARG A 112 18.25 9.66 -10.92
N HIS A 113 17.46 8.65 -10.57
CA HIS A 113 16.19 8.83 -9.85
C HIS A 113 16.25 8.41 -8.38
N ALA A 114 17.43 8.01 -7.88
CA ALA A 114 17.65 7.51 -6.53
C ALA A 114 16.69 6.39 -6.14
N ILE A 115 16.54 5.42 -7.05
CA ILE A 115 15.73 4.20 -6.90
C ILE A 115 16.62 3.03 -6.49
#